data_AF-A0A935QIQ2-F1
#
_entry.id   AF-A0A935QIQ2-F1
#
_cell.length_a   1.000
_cell.length_b   1.000
_cell.length_c   1.000
_cell.angle_alpha   90.00
_cell.angle_beta   90.00
_cell.angle_gamma   90.00
#
_symmetry.space_group_name_H-M   'P 1'
#
loop_
_entity.id
_entity.type
_entity.pdbx_description
1 polymer ?
#
loop_
_entity_poly.entity_id
_entity_poly.type
_entity_poly.pdbx_seq_one_letter_code
_entity_poly.pdbx_strand_id
1 'polypeptide(L)'
;MPVTTAGFVRSHFARVEPGIVLVAQLTFRAVVITCPLAGWWQPPVVRLLAALMVGYDVALAWSMVRGTPPPLWVRWLVLVGELTLWAAVHPPAEPYSGMWVLATPLILLTTARHGPAVAGTVTVGLLTWVCGVRWLLQADPFVADSLLYAVINVVGSQCLVALLGTEIRHQRHLTLTRCEAEITAAELSGRNDILTGRGSELIDDLQTTIMRLSLAGVDAAITLRAAMAAHKSELARQTRQRARYVRDAFDLHAQAVRSSQPAVARHVFFDVAPDAAVCVITGPQADALLGSVARHGLTGVVPVRLVGRSAGSALTLLVGDKAHVVAVDRPRVALPLAPAAIVILALLIAGTALCDSTPVPALAAYSLAAITAAYAGWTWRMIRRRGSWLEPWLSLCAVFPFAAATALTTYYAHLGEPRQLTAASLLVGLALVLGTVAAPGRLSLTARAVLVVAVAATVAAAPPGATVRVVSDLVWVPAAYLGAHLLARSLAQFAGQLSEEFVHECGAATDQARRHSQDREMRYLEAVLAQGVDLAASAPVGAVREGVERDLHRISQGLHALRGAVPGGEYARRGG
;
A
#
# COMPACT_ATOMS: atom_id res chain seq x y z
N MET A 1 0.40 -16.65 -13.47
CA MET A 1 1.87 -16.47 -13.40
C MET A 1 2.19 -15.46 -12.33
N PRO A 2 3.18 -15.68 -11.43
CA PRO A 2 3.52 -14.68 -10.43
C PRO A 2 4.16 -13.49 -11.12
N VAL A 3 3.48 -12.34 -11.13
CA VAL A 3 4.09 -11.08 -11.54
C VAL A 3 5.26 -10.83 -10.61
N THR A 4 6.48 -10.87 -11.16
CA THR A 4 7.68 -10.54 -10.39
C THR A 4 7.52 -9.13 -9.84
N THR A 5 7.92 -8.90 -8.59
CA THR A 5 7.73 -7.60 -7.93
C THR A 5 8.37 -6.46 -8.74
N ALA A 6 9.43 -6.74 -9.49
CA ALA A 6 10.04 -5.79 -10.42
C ALA A 6 9.15 -5.49 -11.64
N GLY A 7 8.46 -6.49 -12.20
CA GLY A 7 7.46 -6.29 -13.26
C GLY A 7 6.23 -5.54 -12.78
N PHE A 8 5.78 -5.81 -11.54
CA PHE A 8 4.64 -5.17 -10.89
C PHE A 8 4.91 -3.69 -10.58
N VAL A 9 6.08 -3.38 -10.00
CA VAL A 9 6.52 -2.00 -9.78
C VAL A 9 6.69 -1.28 -11.12
N ARG A 10 7.28 -1.91 -12.14
CA ARG A 10 7.46 -1.30 -13.48
C ARG A 10 6.15 -0.98 -14.20
N SER A 11 5.17 -1.88 -14.21
CA SER A 11 3.88 -1.66 -14.90
C SER A 11 3.03 -0.59 -14.21
N HIS A 12 3.16 -0.44 -12.89
CA HIS A 12 2.38 0.51 -12.11
C HIS A 12 3.05 1.88 -11.94
N PHE A 13 4.39 1.95 -11.90
CA PHE A 13 5.12 3.23 -11.96
C PHE A 13 4.81 3.99 -13.25
N ALA A 14 4.52 3.28 -14.35
CA ALA A 14 4.07 3.86 -15.62
C ALA A 14 2.73 4.61 -15.53
N ARG A 15 1.89 4.33 -14.51
CA ARG A 15 0.62 5.04 -14.27
C ARG A 15 0.82 6.36 -13.51
N VAL A 16 1.86 6.45 -12.69
CA VAL A 16 2.22 7.65 -11.89
C VAL A 16 3.21 8.55 -12.64
N GLU A 17 3.94 7.96 -13.59
CA GLU A 17 4.88 8.59 -14.52
C GLU A 17 4.40 9.90 -15.16
N PRO A 18 3.14 10.05 -15.62
CA PRO A 18 2.68 11.30 -16.20
C PRO A 18 2.71 12.43 -15.17
N GLY A 19 2.13 12.20 -13.99
CA GLY A 19 2.09 13.22 -12.93
C GLY A 19 3.47 13.65 -12.43
N ILE A 20 4.41 12.70 -12.31
CA ILE A 20 5.78 12.98 -11.88
C ILE A 20 6.54 13.82 -12.91
N VAL A 21 6.41 13.47 -14.19
CA VAL A 21 7.16 14.09 -15.29
C VAL A 21 6.60 15.48 -15.58
N LEU A 22 5.28 15.60 -15.66
CA LEU A 22 4.62 16.83 -16.04
C LEU A 22 4.69 17.92 -14.98
N VAL A 23 4.58 17.57 -13.70
CA VAL A 23 4.56 18.60 -12.66
C VAL A 23 5.91 19.29 -12.55
N ALA A 24 7.01 18.53 -12.59
CA ALA A 24 8.35 19.11 -12.56
C ALA A 24 8.64 19.97 -13.80
N GLN A 25 8.29 19.47 -15.00
CA GLN A 25 8.58 20.15 -16.27
C GLN A 25 7.68 21.36 -16.50
N LEU A 26 6.36 21.25 -16.26
CA LEU A 26 5.43 22.38 -16.40
C LEU A 26 5.71 23.46 -15.37
N THR A 27 6.06 23.10 -14.13
CA THR A 27 6.38 24.12 -13.13
C THR A 27 7.68 24.83 -13.52
N PHE A 28 8.74 24.09 -13.89
CA PHE A 28 9.97 24.68 -14.41
C PHE A 28 9.70 25.65 -15.57
N ARG A 29 8.85 25.26 -16.53
CA ARG A 29 8.58 26.07 -17.73
C ARG A 29 7.70 27.28 -17.42
N ALA A 30 6.72 27.14 -16.53
CA ALA A 30 5.93 28.28 -16.05
C ALA A 30 6.81 29.33 -15.38
N VAL A 31 7.79 28.91 -14.58
CA VAL A 31 8.81 29.78 -13.98
C VAL A 31 9.59 30.55 -15.04
N VAL A 32 10.17 29.84 -16.02
CA VAL A 32 10.98 30.45 -17.08
C VAL A 32 10.19 31.47 -17.91
N ILE A 33 8.91 31.20 -18.17
CA ILE A 33 8.02 32.10 -18.94
C ILE A 33 7.64 33.35 -18.12
N THR A 34 7.45 33.22 -16.81
CA THR A 34 6.98 34.30 -15.90
C THR A 34 8.10 35.11 -15.24
N CYS A 35 9.33 34.62 -15.29
CA CYS A 35 10.53 35.21 -14.70
C CYS A 35 10.97 36.62 -15.15
N PRO A 36 10.53 37.22 -16.29
CA PRO A 36 10.89 38.60 -16.62
C PRO A 36 10.49 39.64 -15.55
N LEU A 37 9.50 39.31 -14.70
CA LEU A 37 9.05 40.14 -13.59
C LEU A 37 9.97 40.11 -12.35
N ALA A 38 10.93 39.18 -12.29
CA ALA A 38 11.83 38.93 -11.15
C ALA A 38 13.31 39.33 -11.42
N GLY A 39 13.60 39.97 -12.56
CA GLY A 39 14.94 40.47 -12.89
C GLY A 39 15.81 39.54 -13.77
N TRP A 40 15.29 38.40 -14.21
CA TRP A 40 16.01 37.48 -15.11
C TRP A 40 15.81 37.92 -16.57
N TRP A 41 16.85 38.48 -17.18
CA TRP A 41 16.86 38.80 -18.62
C TRP A 41 17.03 37.52 -19.44
N GLN A 42 15.91 36.85 -19.73
CA GLN A 42 15.86 35.71 -20.64
C GLN A 42 15.74 36.22 -22.10
N PRO A 43 16.65 35.83 -23.01
CA PRO A 43 16.52 36.15 -24.43
C PRO A 43 15.14 35.73 -24.96
N PRO A 44 14.52 36.50 -25.87
CA PRO A 44 13.19 36.18 -26.41
C PRO A 44 13.11 34.77 -27.00
N VAL A 45 14.23 34.26 -27.53
CA VAL A 45 14.36 32.89 -28.04
C VAL A 45 14.16 31.82 -26.95
N VAL A 46 14.67 32.03 -25.73
CA VAL A 46 14.49 31.07 -24.62
C VAL A 46 13.04 31.05 -24.14
N ARG A 47 12.37 32.21 -24.12
CA ARG A 47 10.95 32.30 -23.77
C ARG A 47 10.05 31.61 -24.79
N LEU A 48 10.33 31.81 -26.07
CA LEU A 48 9.62 31.12 -27.16
C LEU A 48 9.81 29.60 -27.06
N LEU A 49 11.04 29.15 -26.81
CA LEU A 49 11.35 27.73 -26.66
C LEU A 49 10.69 27.13 -25.41
N ALA A 50 10.71 27.82 -24.27
CA ALA A 50 10.00 27.39 -23.07
C ALA A 50 8.47 27.25 -23.32
N ALA A 51 7.86 28.17 -24.06
CA ALA A 51 6.46 28.09 -24.44
C ALA A 51 6.15 26.92 -25.40
N LEU A 52 7.00 26.68 -26.41
CA LEU A 52 6.90 25.52 -27.29
C LEU A 52 7.04 24.20 -26.51
N MET A 53 7.93 24.20 -25.52
CA MET A 53 8.16 23.07 -24.65
C MET A 53 6.95 22.80 -23.73
N VAL A 54 6.25 23.83 -23.22
CA VAL A 54 4.94 23.61 -22.56
C VAL A 54 3.97 22.86 -23.48
N GLY A 55 3.92 23.22 -24.77
CA GLY A 55 3.15 22.49 -25.77
C GLY A 55 3.58 21.02 -25.91
N TYR A 56 4.89 20.75 -25.92
CA TYR A 56 5.44 19.38 -25.91
C TYR A 56 5.04 18.61 -24.64
N ASP A 57 5.10 19.21 -23.45
CA ASP A 57 4.67 18.55 -22.21
C ASP A 57 3.19 18.21 -22.26
N VAL A 58 2.34 19.15 -22.65
CA VAL A 58 0.90 18.91 -22.75
C VAL A 58 0.61 17.78 -23.76
N ALA A 59 1.32 17.74 -24.89
CA ALA A 59 1.22 16.65 -25.84
C ALA A 59 1.73 15.31 -25.27
N LEU A 60 2.83 15.34 -24.51
CA LEU A 60 3.39 14.19 -23.81
C LEU A 60 2.38 13.65 -22.78
N ALA A 61 1.76 14.52 -21.98
CA ALA A 61 0.69 14.19 -21.05
C ALA A 61 -0.45 13.49 -21.75
N TRP A 62 -0.92 14.10 -22.82
CA TRP A 62 -2.03 13.59 -23.60
C TRP A 62 -1.72 12.21 -24.21
N SER A 63 -0.51 12.01 -24.74
CA SER A 63 -0.05 10.71 -25.24
C SER A 63 0.05 9.65 -24.13
N MET A 64 0.52 10.04 -22.95
CA MET A 64 0.65 9.14 -21.80
C MET A 64 -0.71 8.72 -21.26
N VAL A 65 -1.67 9.66 -21.18
CA VAL A 65 -3.06 9.40 -20.76
C VAL A 65 -3.77 8.48 -21.76
N ARG A 66 -3.47 8.60 -23.06
CA ARG A 66 -3.99 7.71 -24.11
C ARG A 66 -3.29 6.35 -24.19
N GLY A 67 -2.28 6.10 -23.35
CA GLY A 67 -1.58 4.82 -23.31
C GLY A 67 -0.56 4.60 -24.44
N THR A 68 -0.20 5.64 -25.19
CA THR A 68 0.80 5.59 -26.26
C THR A 68 1.99 6.51 -25.96
N PRO A 69 2.71 6.31 -24.84
CA PRO A 69 3.83 7.17 -24.49
C PRO A 69 4.95 7.05 -25.53
N PRO A 70 5.60 8.17 -25.91
CA PRO A 70 6.77 8.11 -26.77
C PRO A 70 7.90 7.33 -26.07
N PRO A 71 8.73 6.61 -26.85
CA PRO A 71 9.78 5.79 -26.29
C PRO A 71 10.80 6.65 -25.53
N LEU A 72 11.42 6.07 -24.50
CA LEU A 72 12.26 6.82 -23.57
C LEU A 72 13.43 7.54 -24.22
N TRP A 73 14.01 6.96 -25.26
CA TRP A 73 15.12 7.58 -25.98
C TRP A 73 14.71 8.90 -26.63
N VAL A 74 13.46 9.05 -27.12
CA VAL A 74 12.95 10.32 -27.66
C VAL A 74 12.87 11.38 -26.55
N ARG A 75 12.39 10.98 -25.37
CA ARG A 75 12.28 11.89 -24.22
C ARG A 75 13.65 12.31 -23.70
N TRP A 76 14.63 11.40 -23.71
CA TRP A 76 16.03 11.70 -23.42
C TRP A 76 16.63 12.65 -24.46
N LEU A 77 16.37 12.47 -25.76
CA LEU A 77 16.84 13.39 -26.80
C LEU A 77 16.29 14.81 -26.59
N VAL A 78 15.01 14.94 -26.29
CA VAL A 78 14.39 16.25 -25.99
C VAL A 78 15.02 16.88 -24.74
N LEU A 79 15.23 16.11 -23.67
CA LEU A 79 15.92 16.61 -22.47
C LEU A 79 17.36 17.04 -22.79
N VAL A 80 18.15 16.22 -23.49
CA VAL A 80 19.53 16.59 -23.84
C VAL A 80 19.56 17.84 -24.71
N GLY A 81 18.64 17.97 -25.68
CA GLY A 81 18.48 19.20 -26.47
C GLY A 81 18.17 20.43 -25.61
N GLU A 82 17.23 20.29 -24.67
CA GLU A 82 16.88 21.34 -23.71
C GLU A 82 18.07 21.71 -22.81
N LEU A 83 18.78 20.72 -22.28
CA LEU A 83 19.99 20.92 -21.48
C LEU A 83 21.11 21.60 -22.26
N THR A 84 21.27 21.27 -23.54
CA THR A 84 22.28 21.88 -24.43
C THR A 84 21.97 23.35 -24.68
N LEU A 85 20.70 23.66 -24.95
CA LEU A 85 20.24 25.02 -25.14
C LEU A 85 20.42 25.85 -23.87
N TRP A 86 20.03 25.30 -22.73
CA TRP A 86 20.28 25.94 -21.44
C TRP A 86 21.77 26.16 -21.23
N ALA A 87 22.62 25.16 -21.55
CA ALA A 87 24.09 25.24 -21.40
C ALA A 87 24.67 26.40 -22.19
N ALA A 88 24.09 26.68 -23.35
CA ALA A 88 24.53 27.71 -24.26
C ALA A 88 24.06 29.12 -23.92
N VAL A 89 22.90 29.29 -23.27
CA VAL A 89 22.26 30.61 -23.11
C VAL A 89 22.40 31.21 -21.71
N HIS A 90 22.73 30.40 -20.69
CA HIS A 90 22.80 30.91 -19.31
C HIS A 90 24.08 31.73 -19.01
N PRO A 91 23.98 32.87 -18.31
CA PRO A 91 25.14 33.67 -17.93
C PRO A 91 26.14 32.87 -17.09
N PRO A 92 27.45 33.16 -17.20
CA PRO A 92 28.50 32.43 -16.48
C PRO A 92 28.49 32.58 -14.96
N ALA A 93 27.71 33.52 -14.42
CA ALA A 93 27.71 33.88 -13.00
C ALA A 93 26.48 33.40 -12.20
N GLU A 94 25.62 32.55 -12.77
CA GLU A 94 24.36 32.13 -12.14
C GLU A 94 24.25 30.61 -11.93
N PRO A 95 23.65 30.16 -10.82
CA PRO A 95 23.60 28.75 -10.44
C PRO A 95 22.74 27.92 -11.40
N TYR A 96 23.31 26.78 -11.80
CA TYR A 96 22.81 25.89 -12.86
C TYR A 96 21.72 24.89 -12.39
N SER A 97 21.13 25.13 -11.22
CA SER A 97 20.27 24.19 -10.47
C SER A 97 18.99 23.82 -11.22
N GLY A 98 18.44 24.72 -12.03
CA GLY A 98 17.22 24.51 -12.80
C GLY A 98 17.31 23.35 -13.81
N MET A 99 18.48 23.13 -14.42
CA MET A 99 18.68 22.04 -15.38
C MET A 99 18.44 20.67 -14.72
N TRP A 100 18.84 20.54 -13.47
CA TRP A 100 18.79 19.28 -12.74
C TRP A 100 17.38 18.96 -12.28
N VAL A 101 16.54 19.97 -12.07
CA VAL A 101 15.10 19.82 -11.83
C VAL A 101 14.40 19.24 -13.07
N LEU A 102 14.80 19.65 -14.28
CA LEU A 102 14.29 19.07 -15.52
C LEU A 102 14.73 17.62 -15.73
N ALA A 103 15.94 17.28 -15.29
CA ALA A 103 16.47 15.93 -15.40
C ALA A 103 15.90 14.96 -14.36
N THR A 104 15.44 15.46 -13.19
CA THR A 104 14.93 14.65 -12.07
C THR A 104 13.92 13.59 -12.49
N PRO A 105 12.85 13.89 -13.26
CA PRO A 105 11.84 12.88 -13.60
C PRO A 105 12.39 11.76 -14.47
N LEU A 106 13.30 12.09 -15.39
CA LEU A 106 13.91 11.11 -16.30
C LEU A 106 14.95 10.26 -15.57
N ILE A 107 15.74 10.84 -14.65
CA ILE A 107 16.66 10.09 -13.78
C ILE A 107 15.89 9.15 -12.87
N LEU A 108 14.79 9.61 -12.25
CA LEU A 108 13.92 8.79 -11.43
C LEU A 108 13.32 7.63 -12.23
N LEU A 109 12.86 7.90 -13.44
CA LEU A 109 12.29 6.87 -14.30
C LEU A 109 13.33 5.84 -14.76
N THR A 110 14.53 6.30 -15.13
CA THR A 110 15.65 5.40 -15.47
C THR A 110 16.06 4.57 -14.25
N THR A 111 16.05 5.15 -13.06
CA THR A 111 16.31 4.42 -11.81
C THR A 111 15.25 3.33 -11.59
N ALA A 112 13.97 3.65 -11.78
CA ALA A 112 12.87 2.71 -11.61
C ALA A 112 12.87 1.58 -12.68
N ARG A 113 13.22 1.90 -13.93
CA ARG A 113 13.17 0.94 -15.05
C ARG A 113 14.46 0.15 -15.23
N HIS A 114 15.60 0.80 -15.16
CA HIS A 114 16.92 0.24 -15.50
C HIS A 114 17.87 0.13 -14.30
N GLY A 115 17.47 0.63 -13.13
CA GLY A 115 18.22 0.50 -11.90
C GLY A 115 19.23 1.64 -11.64
N PRO A 116 19.86 1.63 -10.45
CA PRO A 116 20.72 2.70 -9.96
C PRO A 116 21.97 2.92 -10.81
N ALA A 117 22.59 1.83 -11.31
CA ALA A 117 23.82 1.89 -12.08
C ALA A 117 23.62 2.64 -13.40
N VAL A 118 22.58 2.30 -14.16
CA VAL A 118 22.24 2.96 -15.43
C VAL A 118 21.87 4.42 -15.19
N ALA A 119 21.09 4.71 -14.15
CA ALA A 119 20.76 6.10 -13.80
C ALA A 119 22.02 6.91 -13.45
N GLY A 120 22.97 6.33 -12.72
CA GLY A 120 24.26 6.94 -12.43
C GLY A 120 25.06 7.23 -13.70
N THR A 121 25.21 6.26 -14.60
CA THR A 121 25.91 6.44 -15.89
C THR A 121 25.28 7.54 -16.74
N VAL A 122 23.95 7.56 -16.86
CA VAL A 122 23.24 8.61 -17.61
C VAL A 122 23.45 9.98 -16.97
N THR A 123 23.40 10.07 -15.65
CA THR A 123 23.60 11.33 -14.91
C THR A 123 25.02 11.86 -15.10
N VAL A 124 26.04 10.99 -15.03
CA VAL A 124 27.44 11.35 -15.32
C VAL A 124 27.58 11.79 -16.78
N GLY A 125 26.95 11.08 -17.73
CA GLY A 125 26.94 11.47 -19.14
C GLY A 125 26.34 12.86 -19.37
N LEU A 126 25.22 13.17 -18.71
CA LEU A 126 24.61 14.51 -18.74
C LEU A 126 25.53 15.58 -18.16
N LEU A 127 26.16 15.31 -17.01
CA LEU A 127 27.11 16.22 -16.38
C LEU A 127 28.27 16.53 -17.33
N THR A 128 28.90 15.49 -17.89
CA THR A 128 30.01 15.63 -18.85
C THR A 128 29.57 16.40 -20.09
N TRP A 129 28.36 16.14 -20.60
CA TRP A 129 27.81 16.84 -21.75
C TRP A 129 27.63 18.34 -21.48
N VAL A 130 26.97 18.72 -20.39
CA VAL A 130 26.74 20.13 -20.05
C VAL A 130 28.05 20.87 -19.79
N CYS A 131 28.97 20.26 -19.04
CA CYS A 131 30.30 20.83 -18.84
C CYS A 131 31.06 20.99 -20.17
N GLY A 132 30.97 20.00 -21.07
CA GLY A 132 31.60 20.04 -22.39
C GLY A 132 31.04 21.13 -23.29
N VAL A 133 29.71 21.31 -23.34
CA VAL A 133 29.07 22.38 -24.11
C VAL A 133 29.52 23.76 -23.62
N ARG A 134 29.60 23.98 -22.31
CA ARG A 134 30.09 25.25 -21.76
C ARG A 134 31.56 25.51 -22.05
N TRP A 135 32.38 24.46 -21.93
CA TRP A 135 33.79 24.55 -22.27
C TRP A 135 34.00 24.92 -23.74
N LEU A 136 33.22 24.32 -24.65
CA LEU A 136 33.22 24.67 -26.08
C LEU A 136 32.79 26.12 -26.35
N LEU A 137 31.95 26.69 -25.49
CA LEU A 137 31.49 28.08 -25.55
C LEU A 137 32.38 29.05 -24.77
N GLN A 138 33.57 28.62 -24.33
CA GLN A 138 34.53 29.42 -23.55
C GLN A 138 33.94 29.98 -22.24
N ALA A 139 32.99 29.26 -21.65
CA ALA A 139 32.39 29.61 -20.36
C ALA A 139 32.87 28.66 -19.25
N ASP A 140 32.91 29.13 -18.01
CA ASP A 140 33.36 28.32 -16.87
C ASP A 140 32.46 27.08 -16.65
N PRO A 141 33.06 25.90 -16.39
CA PRO A 141 32.30 24.67 -16.13
C PRO A 141 31.82 24.61 -14.68
N PHE A 142 30.52 24.40 -14.48
CA PHE A 142 29.88 24.32 -13.15
C PHE A 142 30.01 22.94 -12.48
N VAL A 143 31.23 22.42 -12.36
CA VAL A 143 31.46 21.02 -11.97
C VAL A 143 30.96 20.73 -10.55
N ALA A 144 31.27 21.59 -9.57
CA ALA A 144 30.94 21.35 -8.16
C ALA A 144 29.41 21.36 -7.89
N ASP A 145 28.72 22.44 -8.28
CA ASP A 145 27.27 22.56 -8.09
C ASP A 145 26.48 21.51 -8.89
N SER A 146 26.91 21.24 -10.13
CA SER A 146 26.23 20.24 -10.96
C SER A 146 26.45 18.82 -10.45
N LEU A 147 27.62 18.52 -9.88
CA LEU A 147 27.89 17.24 -9.22
C LEU A 147 26.98 17.05 -8.00
N LEU A 148 26.76 18.10 -7.19
CA LEU A 148 25.88 18.05 -6.03
C LEU A 148 24.44 17.68 -6.44
N TYR A 149 23.85 18.40 -7.40
CA TYR A 149 22.48 18.11 -7.85
C TYR A 149 22.36 16.78 -8.61
N ALA A 150 23.40 16.37 -9.33
CA ALA A 150 23.50 15.03 -9.91
C ALA A 150 23.40 13.95 -8.83
N VAL A 151 24.20 14.09 -7.76
CA VAL A 151 24.20 13.17 -6.62
C VAL A 151 22.84 13.16 -5.91
N ILE A 152 22.24 14.33 -5.67
CA ILE A 152 20.90 14.44 -5.07
C ILE A 152 19.86 13.70 -5.92
N ASN A 153 19.88 13.89 -7.23
CA ASN A 153 18.93 13.24 -8.13
C ASN A 153 19.09 11.72 -8.15
N VAL A 154 20.32 11.23 -8.23
CA VAL A 154 20.62 9.79 -8.24
C VAL A 154 20.27 9.17 -6.89
N VAL A 155 20.82 9.68 -5.80
CA VAL A 155 20.60 9.13 -4.45
C VAL A 155 19.13 9.27 -4.04
N GLY A 156 18.51 10.43 -4.26
CA GLY A 156 17.09 10.67 -3.97
C GLY A 156 16.17 9.71 -4.73
N SER A 157 16.43 9.51 -6.03
CA SER A 157 15.66 8.56 -6.85
C SER A 157 15.84 7.12 -6.37
N GLN A 158 17.07 6.73 -6.03
CA GLN A 158 17.39 5.40 -5.51
C GLN A 158 16.70 5.14 -4.18
N CYS A 159 16.78 6.11 -3.24
CA CYS A 159 16.11 6.03 -1.96
C CYS A 159 14.60 5.88 -2.15
N LEU A 160 13.98 6.70 -3.00
CA LEU A 160 12.54 6.63 -3.27
C LEU A 160 12.12 5.26 -3.82
N VAL A 161 12.79 4.78 -4.87
CA VAL A 161 12.47 3.48 -5.50
C VAL A 161 12.71 2.32 -4.54
N ALA A 162 13.80 2.35 -3.76
CA ALA A 162 14.09 1.32 -2.78
C ALA A 162 13.05 1.29 -1.64
N LEU A 163 12.63 2.45 -1.15
CA LEU A 163 11.65 2.56 -0.07
C LEU A 163 10.27 2.11 -0.52
N LEU A 164 9.82 2.54 -1.70
CA LEU A 164 8.57 2.06 -2.30
C LEU A 164 8.63 0.54 -2.57
N GLY A 165 9.71 0.04 -3.16
CA GLY A 165 9.87 -1.37 -3.46
C GLY A 165 9.99 -2.27 -2.22
N THR A 166 10.58 -1.78 -1.13
CA THR A 166 10.60 -2.50 0.16
C THR A 166 9.24 -2.47 0.84
N GLU A 167 8.51 -1.36 0.79
CA GLU A 167 7.20 -1.24 1.40
C GLU A 167 6.14 -2.05 0.65
N ILE A 168 6.11 -2.00 -0.68
CA ILE A 168 5.20 -2.85 -1.48
C ILE A 168 5.42 -4.33 -1.19
N ARG A 169 6.68 -4.78 -1.07
CA ARG A 169 7.00 -6.17 -0.69
C ARG A 169 6.52 -6.51 0.71
N HIS A 170 6.73 -5.61 1.66
CA HIS A 170 6.31 -5.81 3.03
C HIS A 170 4.78 -5.90 3.14
N GLN A 171 4.06 -4.97 2.49
CA GLN A 171 2.60 -4.95 2.46
C GLN A 171 2.03 -6.18 1.75
N ARG A 172 2.64 -6.62 0.65
CA ARG A 172 2.25 -7.87 -0.03
C ARG A 172 2.45 -9.08 0.89
N HIS A 173 3.59 -9.19 1.58
CA HIS A 173 3.83 -10.28 2.52
C HIS A 173 2.80 -10.29 3.65
N LEU A 174 2.55 -9.14 4.28
CA LEU A 174 1.53 -9.01 5.33
C LEU A 174 0.14 -9.41 4.82
N THR A 175 -0.18 -9.01 3.60
CA THR A 175 -1.44 -9.35 2.96
C THR A 175 -1.55 -10.85 2.72
N LEU A 176 -0.53 -11.49 2.15
CA LEU A 176 -0.51 -12.93 1.92
C LEU A 176 -0.65 -13.71 3.24
N THR A 177 0.05 -13.32 4.30
CA THR A 177 -0.08 -13.98 5.62
C THR A 177 -1.49 -13.84 6.20
N ARG A 178 -2.15 -12.68 6.03
CA ARG A 178 -3.56 -12.50 6.43
C ARG A 178 -4.49 -13.37 5.57
N CYS A 179 -4.24 -13.37 4.26
CA CYS A 179 -4.94 -14.18 3.28
C CYS A 179 -4.89 -15.67 3.62
N GLU A 180 -3.75 -16.20 4.08
CA GLU A 180 -3.60 -17.62 4.47
C GLU A 180 -4.53 -18.01 5.63
N ALA A 181 -4.66 -17.15 6.64
CA ALA A 181 -5.57 -17.38 7.76
C ALA A 181 -7.03 -17.35 7.29
N GLU A 182 -7.37 -16.45 6.37
CA GLU A 182 -8.70 -16.34 5.77
C GLU A 182 -9.02 -17.54 4.87
N ILE A 183 -8.07 -17.99 4.05
CA ILE A 183 -8.19 -19.19 3.23
C ILE A 183 -8.45 -20.39 4.13
N THR A 184 -7.68 -20.56 5.21
CA THR A 184 -7.88 -21.65 6.16
C THR A 184 -9.27 -21.60 6.81
N ALA A 185 -9.73 -20.41 7.22
CA ALA A 185 -11.08 -20.24 7.76
C ALA A 185 -12.18 -20.53 6.73
N ALA A 186 -11.95 -20.14 5.46
CA ALA A 186 -12.86 -20.41 4.35
C ALA A 186 -12.94 -21.91 4.02
N GLU A 187 -11.81 -22.64 4.06
CA GLU A 187 -11.78 -24.09 3.91
C GLU A 187 -12.58 -24.79 5.02
N LEU A 188 -12.34 -24.40 6.28
CA LEU A 188 -13.07 -24.91 7.43
C LEU A 188 -14.56 -24.56 7.37
N SER A 189 -14.89 -23.35 6.92
CA SER A 189 -16.28 -22.94 6.67
C SER A 189 -16.92 -23.81 5.60
N GLY A 190 -16.20 -24.12 4.52
CA GLY A 190 -16.70 -24.97 3.43
C GLY A 190 -17.04 -26.38 3.92
N ARG A 191 -16.16 -26.98 4.73
CA ARG A 191 -16.41 -28.31 5.33
C ARG A 191 -17.58 -28.29 6.32
N ASN A 192 -17.65 -27.26 7.17
CA ASN A 192 -18.74 -27.11 8.13
C ASN A 192 -20.10 -26.83 7.45
N ASP A 193 -20.13 -26.09 6.34
CA ASP A 193 -21.39 -25.86 5.60
C ASP A 193 -22.06 -27.17 5.16
N ILE A 194 -21.26 -28.21 4.87
CA ILE A 194 -21.73 -29.56 4.55
C ILE A 194 -21.98 -30.36 5.82
N LEU A 195 -20.99 -30.45 6.73
CA LEU A 195 -21.05 -31.38 7.86
C LEU A 195 -21.98 -30.96 9.01
N THR A 196 -22.14 -29.66 9.22
CA THR A 196 -22.89 -29.10 10.37
C THR A 196 -23.97 -28.12 9.93
N GLY A 197 -23.89 -27.61 8.70
CA GLY A 197 -24.91 -26.75 8.10
C GLY A 197 -25.97 -27.54 7.33
N ARG A 198 -25.99 -27.33 6.01
CA ARG A 198 -27.06 -27.78 5.10
C ARG A 198 -27.16 -29.30 4.96
N GLY A 199 -26.07 -30.03 5.20
CA GLY A 199 -26.04 -31.49 5.12
C GLY A 199 -26.17 -32.19 6.48
N SER A 200 -26.35 -31.45 7.58
CA SER A 200 -26.36 -32.03 8.94
C SER A 200 -27.41 -33.14 9.10
N GLU A 201 -28.65 -32.90 8.66
CA GLU A 201 -29.74 -33.88 8.72
C GLU A 201 -29.38 -35.15 7.93
N LEU A 202 -28.84 -35.02 6.72
CA LEU A 202 -28.43 -36.16 5.88
C LEU A 202 -27.31 -36.98 6.52
N ILE A 203 -26.42 -36.33 7.27
CA ILE A 203 -25.32 -37.00 7.97
C ILE A 203 -25.83 -37.72 9.21
N ASP A 204 -26.72 -37.10 9.97
CA ASP A 204 -27.32 -37.71 11.14
C ASP A 204 -28.19 -38.92 10.73
N ASP A 205 -28.91 -38.82 9.61
CA ASP A 205 -29.62 -39.93 8.97
C ASP A 205 -28.65 -41.04 8.52
N LEU A 206 -27.53 -40.69 7.89
CA LEU A 206 -26.49 -41.65 7.48
C LEU A 206 -25.87 -42.37 8.67
N GLN A 207 -25.54 -41.65 9.75
CA GLN A 207 -25.02 -42.24 10.99
C GLN A 207 -26.04 -43.16 11.66
N THR A 208 -27.31 -42.77 11.67
CA THR A 208 -28.41 -43.59 12.21
C THR A 208 -28.60 -44.85 11.38
N THR A 209 -28.49 -44.74 10.05
CA THR A 209 -28.62 -45.85 9.10
C THR A 209 -27.46 -46.85 9.26
N ILE A 210 -26.22 -46.38 9.37
CA ILE A 210 -25.04 -47.22 9.64
C ILE A 210 -25.13 -47.88 11.02
N MET A 211 -25.68 -47.20 12.03
CA MET A 211 -25.92 -47.80 13.34
C MET A 211 -26.87 -48.99 13.26
N ARG A 212 -27.93 -48.93 12.43
CA ARG A 212 -28.84 -50.07 12.24
C ARG A 212 -28.14 -51.27 11.60
N LEU A 213 -27.19 -51.04 10.69
CA LEU A 213 -26.35 -52.11 10.14
C LEU A 213 -25.47 -52.78 11.21
N SER A 214 -24.89 -51.98 12.11
CA SER A 214 -24.14 -52.52 13.26
C SER A 214 -25.02 -53.37 14.17
N LEU A 215 -26.27 -52.94 14.45
CA LEU A 215 -27.22 -53.72 15.25
C LEU A 215 -27.68 -55.01 14.54
N ALA A 216 -27.55 -55.09 13.21
CA ALA A 216 -27.84 -56.27 12.41
C ALA A 216 -26.69 -57.27 12.33
N GLY A 217 -25.58 -57.05 13.07
CA GLY A 217 -24.43 -57.95 13.12
C GLY A 217 -23.38 -57.70 12.02
N VAL A 218 -23.40 -56.54 11.34
CA VAL A 218 -22.36 -56.17 10.38
C VAL A 218 -21.24 -55.42 11.09
N ASP A 219 -20.20 -56.14 11.53
CA ASP A 219 -19.09 -55.57 12.31
C ASP A 219 -18.37 -54.41 11.59
N ALA A 220 -18.24 -54.48 10.27
CA ALA A 220 -17.62 -53.42 9.47
C ALA A 220 -18.39 -52.08 9.53
N ALA A 221 -19.69 -52.09 9.88
CA ALA A 221 -20.47 -50.87 10.10
C ALA A 221 -20.06 -50.14 11.40
N ILE A 222 -19.54 -50.86 12.41
CA ILE A 222 -18.98 -50.26 13.63
C ILE A 222 -17.76 -49.42 13.26
N THR A 223 -16.87 -49.98 12.44
CA THR A 223 -15.65 -49.30 11.95
C THR A 223 -16.00 -48.07 11.13
N LEU A 224 -16.97 -48.17 10.22
CA LEU A 224 -17.42 -47.04 9.40
C LEU A 224 -18.00 -45.90 10.26
N ARG A 225 -18.85 -46.25 11.24
CA ARG A 225 -19.43 -45.28 12.18
C ARG A 225 -18.34 -44.59 13.02
N ALA A 226 -17.37 -45.35 13.52
CA ALA A 226 -16.24 -44.81 14.27
C ALA A 226 -15.40 -43.84 13.42
N ALA A 227 -15.15 -44.19 12.16
CA ALA A 227 -14.43 -43.33 11.22
C ALA A 227 -15.17 -42.00 10.95
N MET A 228 -16.49 -42.04 10.76
CA MET A 228 -17.31 -40.82 10.61
C MET A 228 -17.29 -39.94 11.87
N ALA A 229 -17.43 -40.54 13.05
CA ALA A 229 -17.39 -39.82 14.31
C ALA A 229 -16.01 -39.18 14.56
N ALA A 230 -14.93 -39.89 14.22
CA ALA A 230 -13.57 -39.38 14.26
C ALA A 230 -13.39 -38.21 13.29
N HIS A 231 -13.91 -38.30 12.07
CA HIS A 231 -13.83 -37.23 11.07
C HIS A 231 -14.58 -35.96 11.51
N LYS A 232 -15.79 -36.07 12.07
CA LYS A 232 -16.56 -34.95 12.65
C LYS A 232 -15.83 -34.31 13.83
N SER A 233 -15.27 -35.14 14.72
CA SER A 233 -14.49 -34.68 15.88
C SER A 233 -13.21 -33.98 15.47
N GLU A 234 -12.52 -34.49 14.45
CA GLU A 234 -11.31 -33.90 13.89
C GLU A 234 -11.60 -32.54 13.23
N LEU A 235 -12.68 -32.40 12.46
CA LEU A 235 -13.08 -31.10 11.92
C LEU A 235 -13.38 -30.08 13.03
N ALA A 236 -14.11 -30.49 14.08
CA ALA A 236 -14.39 -29.62 15.21
C ALA A 236 -13.10 -29.18 15.93
N ARG A 237 -12.16 -30.11 16.11
CA ARG A 237 -10.83 -29.85 16.69
C ARG A 237 -10.02 -28.89 15.83
N GLN A 238 -9.93 -29.13 14.51
CA GLN A 238 -9.24 -28.24 13.56
C GLN A 238 -9.85 -26.84 13.54
N THR A 239 -11.19 -26.77 13.59
CA THR A 239 -11.90 -25.49 13.59
C THR A 239 -11.57 -24.70 14.84
N ARG A 240 -11.63 -25.29 16.04
CA ARG A 240 -11.27 -24.60 17.29
C ARG A 240 -9.78 -24.21 17.39
N GLN A 241 -8.89 -24.96 16.73
CA GLN A 241 -7.46 -24.67 16.74
C GLN A 241 -7.06 -23.55 15.77
N ARG A 242 -7.74 -23.43 14.62
CA ARG A 242 -7.33 -22.54 13.52
C ARG A 242 -8.31 -21.41 13.24
N ALA A 243 -9.54 -21.50 13.75
CA ALA A 243 -10.62 -20.52 13.58
C ALA A 243 -11.53 -20.50 14.83
N ARG A 244 -12.70 -19.86 14.74
CA ARG A 244 -13.73 -19.88 15.80
C ARG A 244 -15.11 -20.04 15.21
N TYR A 245 -15.98 -20.78 15.89
CA TYR A 245 -17.41 -20.69 15.63
C TYR A 245 -17.97 -19.38 16.17
N VAL A 246 -18.95 -18.79 15.48
CA VAL A 246 -19.64 -17.57 15.96
C VAL A 246 -20.22 -17.80 17.35
N ARG A 247 -20.82 -18.97 17.61
CA ARG A 247 -21.34 -19.34 18.94
C ARG A 247 -20.25 -19.30 20.00
N ASP A 248 -19.13 -19.97 19.76
CA ASP A 248 -18.00 -20.01 20.70
C ASP A 248 -17.47 -18.58 21.00
N ALA A 249 -17.44 -17.70 20.00
CA ALA A 249 -17.04 -16.30 20.19
C ALA A 249 -17.99 -15.53 21.12
N PHE A 250 -19.31 -15.67 20.95
CA PHE A 250 -20.30 -15.05 21.84
C PHE A 250 -20.30 -15.65 23.24
N ASP A 251 -20.11 -16.97 23.36
CA ASP A 251 -20.02 -17.65 24.66
C ASP A 251 -18.80 -17.19 25.45
N LEU A 252 -17.63 -17.11 24.81
CA LEU A 252 -16.40 -16.57 25.42
C LEU A 252 -16.56 -15.10 25.83
N HIS A 253 -17.21 -14.28 24.99
CA HIS A 253 -17.49 -12.89 25.33
C HIS A 253 -18.43 -12.78 26.54
N ALA A 254 -19.51 -13.55 26.56
CA ALA A 254 -20.45 -13.58 27.67
C ALA A 254 -19.78 -14.07 28.97
N GLN A 255 -18.82 -14.99 28.90
CA GLN A 255 -17.99 -15.39 30.04
C GLN A 255 -17.05 -14.27 30.51
N ALA A 256 -16.39 -13.57 29.60
CA ALA A 256 -15.49 -12.46 29.93
C ALA A 256 -16.21 -11.23 30.51
N VAL A 257 -17.42 -10.92 30.02
CA VAL A 257 -18.27 -9.87 30.60
C VAL A 257 -18.76 -10.29 31.99
N ARG A 258 -19.07 -11.58 32.19
CA ARG A 258 -19.41 -12.16 33.51
C ARG A 258 -18.33 -11.98 34.56
N SER A 259 -17.07 -12.16 34.19
CA SER A 259 -15.96 -12.01 35.14
C SER A 259 -15.59 -10.55 35.40
N SER A 260 -15.72 -9.66 34.42
CA SER A 260 -15.27 -8.26 34.53
C SER A 260 -16.35 -7.27 34.99
N GLN A 261 -17.63 -7.54 34.71
CA GLN A 261 -18.75 -6.63 35.00
C GLN A 261 -19.97 -7.40 35.54
N PRO A 262 -19.91 -7.94 36.77
CA PRO A 262 -20.93 -8.85 37.31
C PRO A 262 -22.34 -8.25 37.40
N ALA A 263 -22.48 -6.92 37.48
CA ALA A 263 -23.77 -6.23 37.48
C ALA A 263 -24.46 -6.21 36.10
N VAL A 264 -23.69 -6.08 35.01
CA VAL A 264 -24.20 -6.11 33.62
C VAL A 264 -24.42 -7.56 33.16
N ALA A 265 -23.55 -8.44 33.62
CA ALA A 265 -23.49 -9.83 33.22
C ALA A 265 -24.67 -10.71 33.62
N ARG A 266 -25.44 -10.33 34.66
CA ARG A 266 -26.65 -11.06 35.05
C ARG A 266 -27.77 -10.94 34.02
N HIS A 267 -27.61 -10.08 33.02
CA HIS A 267 -28.69 -9.71 32.12
C HIS A 267 -28.41 -9.93 30.64
N VAL A 268 -27.21 -10.34 30.18
CA VAL A 268 -26.93 -10.52 28.74
C VAL A 268 -26.77 -12.00 28.37
N PHE A 269 -27.67 -12.51 27.54
CA PHE A 269 -27.61 -13.87 27.00
C PHE A 269 -27.72 -13.82 25.47
N PHE A 270 -26.74 -14.32 24.74
CA PHE A 270 -26.82 -14.40 23.28
C PHE A 270 -27.54 -15.67 22.87
N ASP A 271 -28.69 -15.52 22.23
CA ASP A 271 -29.42 -16.63 21.62
C ASP A 271 -29.00 -16.76 20.16
N VAL A 272 -27.98 -17.59 19.92
CA VAL A 272 -27.37 -17.76 18.59
C VAL A 272 -28.13 -18.81 17.81
N ALA A 273 -28.80 -18.38 16.74
CA ALA A 273 -29.56 -19.27 15.86
C ALA A 273 -28.65 -20.35 15.23
N PRO A 274 -29.17 -21.56 14.92
CA PRO A 274 -28.36 -22.69 14.45
C PRO A 274 -27.53 -22.39 13.19
N ASP A 275 -28.09 -21.61 12.27
CA ASP A 275 -27.45 -21.17 11.03
C ASP A 275 -26.27 -20.22 11.27
N ALA A 276 -26.38 -19.33 12.26
CA ALA A 276 -25.31 -18.46 12.71
C ALA A 276 -24.28 -19.21 13.54
N ALA A 277 -24.71 -20.16 14.38
CA ALA A 277 -23.86 -20.86 15.35
C ALA A 277 -22.72 -21.65 14.69
N VAL A 278 -22.99 -22.27 13.55
CA VAL A 278 -22.02 -23.09 12.79
C VAL A 278 -21.12 -22.28 11.88
N CYS A 279 -21.33 -20.97 11.76
CA CYS A 279 -20.49 -20.11 10.94
C CYS A 279 -19.07 -20.01 11.54
N VAL A 280 -18.08 -20.11 10.67
CA VAL A 280 -16.65 -20.04 11.04
C VAL A 280 -16.11 -18.66 10.71
N ILE A 281 -15.44 -18.04 11.68
CA ILE A 281 -14.78 -16.74 11.56
C ILE A 281 -13.33 -16.82 12.03
N THR A 282 -12.47 -15.93 11.53
CA THR A 282 -11.09 -15.79 12.02
C THR A 282 -11.07 -15.16 13.41
N GLY A 283 -9.96 -15.32 14.15
CA GLY A 283 -9.76 -14.63 15.44
C GLY A 283 -9.97 -13.12 15.36
N PRO A 284 -9.30 -12.40 14.43
CA PRO A 284 -9.49 -10.96 14.25
C PRO A 284 -10.93 -10.56 13.89
N GLN A 285 -11.63 -11.37 13.08
CA GLN A 285 -13.05 -11.15 12.76
C GLN A 285 -13.93 -11.29 14.02
N ALA A 286 -13.65 -12.28 14.87
CA ALA A 286 -14.34 -12.44 16.14
C ALA A 286 -14.11 -11.23 17.05
N ASP A 287 -12.87 -10.77 17.19
CA ASP A 287 -12.53 -9.63 18.04
C ASP A 287 -13.17 -8.33 17.51
N ALA A 288 -13.20 -8.13 16.19
CA ALA A 288 -13.87 -6.99 15.56
C ALA A 288 -15.40 -7.02 15.75
N LEU A 289 -16.02 -8.20 15.58
CA LEU A 289 -17.45 -8.41 15.84
C LEU A 289 -17.77 -8.08 17.30
N LEU A 290 -17.05 -8.68 18.25
CA LEU A 290 -17.26 -8.49 19.68
C LEU A 290 -16.99 -7.04 20.12
N GLY A 291 -15.95 -6.40 19.59
CA GLY A 291 -15.68 -4.98 19.82
C GLY A 291 -16.75 -4.06 19.21
N SER A 292 -17.41 -4.47 18.14
CA SER A 292 -18.60 -3.78 17.63
C SER A 292 -19.81 -3.99 18.55
N VAL A 293 -20.06 -5.22 19.00
CA VAL A 293 -21.20 -5.58 19.86
C VAL A 293 -21.09 -4.90 21.23
N ALA A 294 -19.91 -4.86 21.84
CA ALA A 294 -19.67 -4.25 23.14
C ALA A 294 -20.05 -2.75 23.21
N ARG A 295 -19.97 -2.03 22.08
CA ARG A 295 -20.33 -0.61 21.98
C ARG A 295 -21.84 -0.33 22.04
N HIS A 296 -22.67 -1.36 22.02
CA HIS A 296 -24.11 -1.23 21.86
C HIS A 296 -24.92 -1.30 23.16
N GLY A 297 -24.26 -1.54 24.31
CA GLY A 297 -24.94 -1.55 25.62
C GLY A 297 -26.09 -2.55 25.68
N LEU A 298 -25.93 -3.72 25.06
CA LEU A 298 -26.98 -4.72 24.95
C LEU A 298 -27.34 -5.30 26.32
N THR A 299 -28.63 -5.51 26.56
CA THR A 299 -29.20 -6.14 27.77
C THR A 299 -30.32 -7.09 27.37
N GLY A 300 -30.59 -8.09 28.21
CA GLY A 300 -31.58 -9.14 27.97
C GLY A 300 -31.06 -10.32 27.13
N VAL A 301 -32.01 -11.10 26.63
CA VAL A 301 -31.74 -12.14 25.63
C VAL A 301 -31.61 -11.46 24.27
N VAL A 302 -30.42 -11.57 23.67
CA VAL A 302 -30.07 -10.93 22.41
C VAL A 302 -30.07 -12.00 21.31
N PRO A 303 -31.02 -11.97 20.37
CA PRO A 303 -31.01 -12.91 19.25
C PRO A 303 -29.84 -12.60 18.30
N VAL A 304 -29.17 -13.65 17.84
CA VAL A 304 -28.11 -13.56 16.82
C VAL A 304 -28.51 -14.42 15.62
N ARG A 305 -28.64 -13.81 14.44
CA ARG A 305 -29.07 -14.47 13.20
C ARG A 305 -28.14 -14.15 12.05
N LEU A 306 -28.00 -15.08 11.10
CA LEU A 306 -27.28 -14.84 9.86
C LEU A 306 -28.21 -14.20 8.83
N VAL A 307 -27.87 -13.01 8.34
CA VAL A 307 -28.65 -12.30 7.33
C VAL A 307 -28.16 -12.65 5.92
N GLY A 308 -26.85 -12.82 5.76
CA GLY A 308 -26.29 -13.12 4.46
C GLY A 308 -24.79 -13.36 4.51
N ARG A 309 -24.29 -14.01 3.47
CA ARG A 309 -22.86 -14.16 3.19
C ARG A 309 -22.56 -13.43 1.90
N SER A 310 -21.68 -12.43 1.94
CA SER A 310 -21.19 -11.76 0.74
C SER A 310 -19.93 -12.44 0.21
N ALA A 311 -19.61 -12.19 -1.06
CA ALA A 311 -18.36 -12.66 -1.68
C ALA A 311 -17.13 -12.26 -0.85
N GLY A 312 -16.15 -13.15 -0.72
CA GLY A 312 -14.92 -12.89 0.04
C GLY A 312 -15.05 -13.06 1.56
N SER A 313 -15.78 -14.08 2.03
CA SER A 313 -15.91 -14.51 3.44
C SER A 313 -16.58 -13.54 4.42
N ALA A 314 -17.05 -12.37 3.99
CA ALA A 314 -17.76 -11.45 4.87
C ALA A 314 -19.15 -11.98 5.25
N LEU A 315 -19.41 -12.01 6.56
CA LEU A 315 -20.68 -12.45 7.14
C LEU A 315 -21.46 -11.23 7.62
N THR A 316 -22.75 -11.18 7.33
CA THR A 316 -23.64 -10.19 7.93
C THR A 316 -24.48 -10.87 9.00
N LEU A 317 -24.23 -10.51 10.26
CA LEU A 317 -24.95 -11.02 11.42
C LEU A 317 -25.89 -9.94 11.94
N LEU A 318 -27.14 -10.30 12.20
CA LEU A 318 -28.06 -9.48 12.98
C LEU A 318 -27.87 -9.83 14.46
N VAL A 319 -27.51 -8.86 15.29
CA VAL A 319 -27.37 -9.00 16.75
C VAL A 319 -28.37 -8.05 17.40
N GLY A 320 -29.44 -8.60 17.98
CA GLY A 320 -30.63 -7.82 18.30
C GLY A 320 -31.23 -7.22 17.02
N ASP A 321 -31.38 -5.90 16.98
CA ASP A 321 -31.91 -5.18 15.81
C ASP A 321 -30.83 -4.60 14.89
N LYS A 322 -29.55 -4.88 15.17
CA LYS A 322 -28.41 -4.26 14.48
C LYS A 322 -27.68 -5.23 13.59
N ALA A 323 -27.47 -4.82 12.34
CA ALA A 323 -26.65 -5.56 11.39
C ALA A 323 -25.16 -5.25 11.62
N HIS A 324 -24.39 -6.30 11.84
CA HIS A 324 -22.95 -6.26 11.97
C HIS A 324 -22.33 -6.97 10.77
N VAL A 325 -21.63 -6.21 9.94
CA VAL A 325 -20.80 -6.78 8.88
C VAL A 325 -19.49 -7.22 9.50
N VAL A 326 -19.30 -8.52 9.62
CA VAL A 326 -18.02 -9.14 9.97
C VAL A 326 -17.16 -9.11 8.71
N ALA A 327 -16.63 -7.93 8.43
CA ALA A 327 -15.71 -7.73 7.32
C ALA A 327 -14.32 -8.21 7.73
N VAL A 328 -13.62 -8.78 6.74
CA VAL A 328 -12.18 -8.99 6.79
C VAL A 328 -11.48 -7.65 7.06
N ASP A 329 -10.48 -7.63 7.96
CA ASP A 329 -9.62 -6.46 8.14
C ASP A 329 -8.77 -6.26 6.88
N ARG A 330 -9.33 -5.49 5.94
CA ARG A 330 -8.73 -5.32 4.61
C ARG A 330 -7.39 -4.60 4.75
N PRO A 331 -6.32 -5.12 4.13
CA PRO A 331 -5.02 -4.48 4.16
C PRO A 331 -5.14 -3.07 3.58
N ARG A 332 -4.82 -2.07 4.39
CA ARG A 332 -4.68 -0.68 3.92
C ARG A 332 -3.23 -0.47 3.58
N VAL A 333 -2.91 -0.53 2.30
CA VAL A 333 -1.55 -0.24 1.83
C VAL A 333 -1.28 1.23 2.09
N ALA A 334 -0.14 1.53 2.70
CA ALA A 334 0.38 2.88 2.84
C ALA A 334 1.81 2.93 2.29
N LEU A 335 2.10 3.95 1.49
CA LEU A 335 3.40 4.14 0.84
C LEU A 335 4.02 5.43 1.36
N PRO A 336 4.89 5.36 2.39
CA PRO A 336 5.47 6.54 3.00
C PRO A 336 6.50 7.20 2.07
N LEU A 337 6.44 8.52 1.98
CA LEU A 337 7.29 9.36 1.15
C LEU A 337 8.23 10.22 2.00
N ALA A 338 7.82 10.58 3.22
CA ALA A 338 8.57 11.48 4.10
C ALA A 338 10.05 11.08 4.32
N PRO A 339 10.40 9.80 4.57
CA PRO A 339 11.81 9.46 4.80
C PRO A 339 12.69 9.76 3.57
N ALA A 340 12.19 9.54 2.36
CA ALA A 340 12.95 9.83 1.13
C ALA A 340 13.15 11.35 0.96
N ALA A 341 12.11 12.16 1.24
CA ALA A 341 12.23 13.61 1.22
C ALA A 341 13.20 14.15 2.28
N ILE A 342 13.23 13.56 3.48
CA ILE A 342 14.17 13.94 4.55
C ILE A 342 15.62 13.60 4.17
N VAL A 343 15.86 12.48 3.46
CA VAL A 343 17.19 12.17 2.92
C VAL A 343 17.62 13.21 1.89
N ILE A 344 16.71 13.66 1.01
CA ILE A 344 17.02 14.75 0.06
C ILE A 344 17.39 16.04 0.80
N LEU A 345 16.66 16.39 1.86
CA LEU A 345 17.01 17.51 2.73
C LEU A 345 18.40 17.33 3.37
N ALA A 346 18.75 16.13 3.84
CA ALA A 346 20.06 15.83 4.39
C ALA A 346 21.19 16.03 3.35
N LEU A 347 20.96 15.62 2.09
CA LEU A 347 21.92 15.83 1.00
C LEU A 347 22.08 17.32 0.64
N LEU A 348 20.98 18.09 0.68
CA LEU A 348 21.03 19.54 0.50
C LEU A 348 21.79 20.23 1.63
N ILE A 349 21.65 19.78 2.88
CA ILE A 349 22.46 20.24 4.02
C ILE A 349 23.93 19.88 3.83
N ALA A 350 24.26 18.67 3.38
CA ALA A 350 25.64 18.30 3.08
C ALA A 350 26.23 19.17 1.95
N GLY A 351 25.42 19.55 0.99
CA GLY A 351 25.79 20.42 -0.13
C GLY A 351 26.29 21.81 0.28
N THR A 352 25.89 22.33 1.45
CA THR A 352 26.36 23.65 1.93
C THR A 352 27.85 23.65 2.30
N ALA A 353 28.51 22.49 2.34
CA ALA A 353 29.97 22.40 2.49
C ALA A 353 30.73 22.37 1.16
N LEU A 354 30.02 22.11 0.06
CA LEU A 354 30.60 21.88 -1.27
C LEU A 354 30.41 23.08 -2.21
N CYS A 355 29.45 23.96 -1.93
CA CYS A 355 29.23 25.17 -2.70
C CYS A 355 30.22 26.27 -2.28
N ASP A 356 30.98 26.79 -3.25
CA ASP A 356 31.88 27.94 -3.07
C ASP A 356 31.15 29.22 -2.61
N SER A 357 29.82 29.21 -2.69
CA SER A 357 28.89 30.27 -2.29
C SER A 357 28.38 30.16 -0.84
N THR A 358 28.76 29.12 -0.08
CA THR A 358 28.35 28.96 1.33
C THR A 358 29.54 28.73 2.25
N PRO A 359 29.79 29.60 3.26
CA PRO A 359 30.97 29.55 4.12
C PRO A 359 30.88 28.50 5.25
N VAL A 360 30.03 27.48 5.12
CA VAL A 360 29.77 26.53 6.22
C VAL A 360 30.89 25.48 6.28
N PRO A 361 31.56 25.29 7.44
CA PRO A 361 32.59 24.27 7.58
C PRO A 361 32.04 22.86 7.32
N ALA A 362 32.80 22.07 6.57
CA ALA A 362 32.44 20.71 6.18
C ALA A 362 32.05 19.83 7.38
N LEU A 363 32.77 19.92 8.50
CA LEU A 363 32.47 19.16 9.72
C LEU A 363 31.06 19.46 10.25
N ALA A 364 30.65 20.73 10.25
CA ALA A 364 29.36 21.14 10.77
C ALA A 364 28.21 20.74 9.83
N ALA A 365 28.36 20.97 8.52
CA ALA A 365 27.38 20.57 7.51
C ALA A 365 27.19 19.06 7.45
N TYR A 366 28.28 18.27 7.38
CA TYR A 366 28.19 16.81 7.33
C TYR A 366 27.65 16.20 8.62
N SER A 367 27.98 16.78 9.79
CA SER A 367 27.39 16.32 11.06
C SER A 367 25.88 16.53 11.09
N LEU A 368 25.41 17.72 10.68
CA LEU A 368 23.98 18.01 10.63
C LEU A 368 23.25 17.18 9.55
N ALA A 369 23.88 16.97 8.40
CA ALA A 369 23.36 16.07 7.36
C ALA A 369 23.25 14.63 7.87
N ALA A 370 24.25 14.12 8.59
CA ALA A 370 24.22 12.79 9.19
C ALA A 370 23.10 12.65 10.24
N ILE A 371 22.90 13.66 11.09
CA ILE A 371 21.77 13.71 12.05
C ILE A 371 20.43 13.68 11.29
N THR A 372 20.32 14.44 10.20
CA THR A 372 19.10 14.51 9.38
C THR A 372 18.83 13.18 8.65
N ALA A 373 19.87 12.51 8.16
CA ALA A 373 19.76 11.17 7.58
C ALA A 373 19.37 10.11 8.63
N ALA A 374 19.94 10.19 9.83
CA ALA A 374 19.56 9.34 10.96
C ALA A 374 18.08 9.58 11.34
N TYR A 375 17.62 10.82 11.30
CA TYR A 375 16.22 11.18 11.49
C TYR A 375 15.30 10.57 10.43
N ALA A 376 15.72 10.51 9.16
CA ALA A 376 14.97 9.81 8.11
C ALA A 376 14.82 8.30 8.42
N GLY A 377 15.92 7.65 8.83
CA GLY A 377 15.91 6.24 9.24
C GLY A 377 15.01 5.97 10.45
N TRP A 378 15.05 6.85 11.45
CA TRP A 378 14.16 6.79 12.60
C TRP A 378 12.68 6.98 12.22
N THR A 379 12.40 7.96 11.35
CA THR A 379 11.06 8.24 10.81
C THR A 379 10.48 7.02 10.12
N TRP A 380 11.25 6.37 9.23
CA TRP A 380 10.83 5.15 8.55
C TRP A 380 10.52 4.02 9.55
N ARG A 381 11.39 3.82 10.55
CA ARG A 381 11.19 2.80 11.59
C ARG A 381 9.95 3.06 12.44
N MET A 382 9.66 4.32 12.75
CA MET A 382 8.49 4.74 13.52
C MET A 382 7.20 4.53 12.74
N ILE A 383 7.17 4.93 11.47
CA ILE A 383 6.03 4.69 10.57
C ILE A 383 5.72 3.19 10.49
N ARG A 384 6.73 2.33 10.35
CA ARG A 384 6.53 0.88 10.32
C ARG A 384 6.00 0.30 11.63
N ARG A 385 6.45 0.83 12.77
CA ARG A 385 6.07 0.30 14.09
C ARG A 385 4.72 0.79 14.58
N ARG A 386 4.36 2.04 14.29
CA ARG A 386 3.19 2.71 14.87
C ARG A 386 2.14 3.11 13.84
N GLY A 387 2.44 3.01 12.55
CA GLY A 387 1.52 3.26 11.44
C GLY A 387 1.80 4.56 10.68
N SER A 388 1.25 4.66 9.47
CA SER A 388 1.42 5.78 8.54
C SER A 388 0.77 7.08 9.00
N TRP A 389 -0.14 7.06 9.97
CA TRP A 389 -0.75 8.26 10.53
C TRP A 389 0.26 9.22 11.20
N LEU A 390 1.44 8.71 11.58
CA LEU A 390 2.53 9.53 12.13
C LEU A 390 3.31 10.31 11.07
N GLU A 391 3.23 9.92 9.80
CA GLU A 391 4.04 10.51 8.73
C GLU A 391 3.92 12.04 8.62
N PRO A 392 2.72 12.66 8.70
CA PRO A 392 2.58 14.11 8.69
C PRO A 392 3.33 14.80 9.84
N TRP A 393 3.27 14.24 11.04
CA TRP A 393 3.90 14.80 12.24
C TRP A 393 5.42 14.73 12.16
N LEU A 394 5.94 13.59 11.69
CA LEU A 394 7.37 13.40 11.48
C LEU A 394 7.90 14.30 10.35
N SER A 395 7.10 14.54 9.31
CA SER A 395 7.47 15.48 8.24
C SER A 395 7.53 16.92 8.75
N LEU A 396 6.59 17.35 9.60
CA LEU A 396 6.62 18.67 10.23
C LEU A 396 7.85 18.87 11.13
N CYS A 397 8.30 17.82 11.83
CA CYS A 397 9.52 17.89 12.63
C CYS A 397 10.80 18.06 11.79
N ALA A 398 10.77 17.89 10.47
CA ALA A 398 11.91 18.20 9.60
C ALA A 398 12.22 19.72 9.53
N VAL A 399 11.34 20.57 10.07
CA VAL A 399 11.62 22.00 10.27
C VAL A 399 12.81 22.22 11.21
N PHE A 400 13.03 21.35 12.21
CA PHE A 400 14.15 21.48 13.13
C PHE A 400 15.53 21.36 12.45
N PRO A 401 15.84 20.30 11.68
CA PRO A 401 17.10 20.23 10.95
C PRO A 401 17.24 21.34 9.90
N PHE A 402 16.14 21.74 9.24
CA PHE A 402 16.15 22.92 8.35
C PHE A 402 16.52 24.21 9.09
N ALA A 403 15.91 24.48 10.24
CA ALA A 403 16.16 25.69 11.02
C ALA A 403 17.60 25.73 11.54
N ALA A 404 18.13 24.59 12.01
CA ALA A 404 19.52 24.45 12.41
C ALA A 404 20.48 24.71 11.23
N ALA A 405 20.20 24.16 10.05
CA ALA A 405 21.03 24.36 8.85
C ALA A 405 20.99 25.82 8.38
N THR A 406 19.81 26.43 8.42
CA THR A 406 19.62 27.84 8.04
C THR A 406 20.37 28.75 9.02
N ALA A 407 20.24 28.53 10.32
CA ALA A 407 20.95 29.30 11.34
C ALA A 407 22.47 29.17 11.22
N LEU A 408 22.98 27.95 10.97
CA LEU A 408 24.39 27.69 10.71
C LEU A 408 24.88 28.46 9.47
N THR A 409 24.12 28.40 8.38
CA THR A 409 24.42 29.10 7.13
C THR A 409 24.45 30.62 7.32
N THR A 410 23.46 31.18 8.04
CA THR A 410 23.40 32.61 8.35
C THR A 410 24.54 33.05 9.27
N TYR A 411 24.86 32.26 10.30
CA TYR A 411 25.94 32.55 11.24
C TYR A 411 27.30 32.63 10.54
N TYR A 412 27.67 31.62 9.75
CA TYR A 412 28.94 31.63 9.03
C TYR A 412 28.99 32.67 7.93
N ALA A 413 27.86 33.02 7.32
CA ALA A 413 27.79 34.11 6.36
C ALA A 413 27.99 35.50 6.97
N HIS A 414 27.72 35.68 8.27
CA HIS A 414 28.08 36.92 8.99
C HIS A 414 29.56 36.99 9.38
N LEU A 415 30.29 35.87 9.38
CA LEU A 415 31.70 35.80 9.77
C LEU A 415 32.69 35.93 8.59
N GLY A 416 32.23 35.72 7.34
CA GLY A 416 33.06 35.84 6.12
C GLY A 416 32.67 37.04 5.24
N GLU A 417 33.46 37.32 4.18
CA GLU A 417 33.00 38.23 3.12
C GLU A 417 31.67 37.71 2.53
N PRO A 418 30.70 38.60 2.20
CA PRO A 418 29.36 38.21 1.78
C PRO A 418 29.35 37.68 0.34
N ARG A 419 29.92 36.49 0.13
CA ARG A 419 29.89 35.79 -1.15
C ARG A 419 28.74 34.78 -1.12
N GLN A 420 27.58 35.25 -1.57
CA GLN A 420 26.50 34.48 -2.21
C GLN A 420 25.72 33.44 -1.37
N LEU A 421 25.10 33.88 -0.28
CA LEU A 421 24.07 33.11 0.43
C LEU A 421 22.94 32.60 -0.49
N THR A 422 22.81 31.29 -0.70
CA THR A 422 21.58 30.67 -1.24
C THR A 422 21.04 29.60 -0.29
N ALA A 423 20.41 30.04 0.83
CA ALA A 423 19.55 29.17 1.66
C ALA A 423 18.29 28.68 0.91
N ALA A 424 18.10 29.09 -0.35
CA ALA A 424 17.03 28.66 -1.22
C ALA A 424 17.03 27.14 -1.50
N SER A 425 18.21 26.51 -1.59
CA SER A 425 18.31 25.05 -1.76
C SER A 425 17.80 24.29 -0.52
N LEU A 426 18.06 24.79 0.68
CA LEU A 426 17.52 24.25 1.93
C LEU A 426 16.00 24.42 2.00
N LEU A 427 15.47 25.56 1.53
CA LEU A 427 14.03 25.80 1.42
C LEU A 427 13.35 24.83 0.44
N VAL A 428 14.01 24.50 -0.68
CA VAL A 428 13.53 23.46 -1.62
C VAL A 428 13.46 22.10 -0.93
N GLY A 429 14.47 21.73 -0.15
CA GLY A 429 14.46 20.51 0.66
C GLY A 429 13.32 20.48 1.68
N LEU A 430 13.10 21.58 2.40
CA LEU A 430 11.97 21.71 3.32
C LEU A 430 10.63 21.63 2.58
N ALA A 431 10.50 22.29 1.43
CA ALA A 431 9.30 22.26 0.61
C ALA A 431 8.95 20.85 0.12
N LEU A 432 9.95 20.05 -0.27
CA LEU A 432 9.75 18.63 -0.61
C LEU A 432 9.21 17.85 0.58
N VAL A 433 9.78 18.03 1.78
CA VAL A 433 9.33 17.34 2.98
C VAL A 433 7.93 17.78 3.40
N LEU A 434 7.65 19.08 3.43
CA LEU A 434 6.33 19.61 3.78
C LEU A 434 5.27 19.28 2.72
N GLY A 435 5.68 19.11 1.47
CA GLY A 435 4.80 18.66 0.39
C GLY A 435 4.32 17.22 0.58
N THR A 436 5.02 16.36 1.33
CA THR A 436 4.50 15.02 1.65
C THR A 436 3.29 15.06 2.58
N VAL A 437 3.04 16.19 3.27
CA VAL A 437 1.90 16.41 4.17
C VAL A 437 0.63 16.72 3.36
N ALA A 438 0.12 15.69 2.68
CA ALA A 438 -1.03 15.83 1.80
C ALA A 438 -2.40 15.75 2.51
N ALA A 439 -2.45 15.15 3.72
CA ALA A 439 -3.65 14.98 4.54
C ALA A 439 -3.30 14.65 6.01
N PRO A 440 -4.17 14.94 6.99
CA PRO A 440 -5.45 15.67 6.92
C PRO A 440 -5.30 17.19 6.73
N GLY A 441 -6.37 17.86 6.30
CA GLY A 441 -6.37 19.26 5.86
C GLY A 441 -5.78 20.27 6.86
N ARG A 442 -5.98 20.07 8.18
CA ARG A 442 -5.37 20.92 9.21
C ARG A 442 -3.84 20.86 9.20
N LEU A 443 -3.25 19.68 9.06
CA LEU A 443 -1.79 19.52 9.00
C LEU A 443 -1.22 20.04 7.68
N SER A 444 -1.95 19.92 6.58
CA SER A 444 -1.57 20.51 5.30
C SER A 444 -1.54 22.04 5.36
N LEU A 445 -2.51 22.66 6.05
CA LEU A 445 -2.50 24.10 6.31
C LEU A 445 -1.31 24.51 7.20
N THR A 446 -1.01 23.73 8.25
CA THR A 446 0.18 23.96 9.09
C THR A 446 1.46 23.88 8.25
N ALA A 447 1.60 22.87 7.39
CA ALA A 447 2.76 22.73 6.51
C ALA A 447 2.93 23.94 5.57
N ARG A 448 1.84 24.47 5.02
CA ARG A 448 1.88 25.70 4.21
C ARG A 448 2.27 26.93 5.02
N ALA A 449 1.68 27.10 6.21
CA ALA A 449 2.00 28.22 7.08
C ALA A 449 3.48 28.20 7.49
N VAL A 450 3.99 27.02 7.87
CA VAL A 450 5.41 26.80 8.16
C VAL A 450 6.28 27.17 6.96
N LEU A 451 5.91 26.74 5.75
CA LEU A 451 6.68 27.05 4.54
C LEU A 451 6.69 28.56 4.25
N VAL A 452 5.56 29.24 4.40
CA VAL A 452 5.47 30.71 4.23
C VAL A 452 6.33 31.44 5.25
N VAL A 453 6.30 31.02 6.52
CA VAL A 453 7.16 31.58 7.57
C VAL A 453 8.64 31.33 7.27
N ALA A 454 9.00 30.13 6.81
CA ALA A 454 10.37 29.81 6.43
C ALA A 454 10.85 30.68 5.26
N VAL A 455 10.05 30.85 4.22
CA VAL A 455 10.35 31.74 3.08
C VAL A 455 10.54 33.17 3.55
N ALA A 456 9.62 33.70 4.36
CA ALA A 456 9.72 35.06 4.89
C ALA A 456 10.99 35.27 5.74
N ALA A 457 11.32 34.30 6.60
CA ALA A 457 12.53 34.34 7.42
C ALA A 457 13.81 34.29 6.57
N THR A 458 13.86 33.46 5.54
CA THR A 458 15.01 33.39 4.62
C THR A 458 15.19 34.66 3.81
N VAL A 459 14.10 35.28 3.35
CA VAL A 459 14.15 36.59 2.66
C VAL A 459 14.61 37.70 3.60
N ALA A 460 14.09 37.74 4.83
CA ALA A 460 14.47 38.74 5.83
C ALA A 460 15.95 38.61 6.26
N ALA A 461 16.50 37.40 6.26
CA ALA A 461 17.89 37.13 6.59
C ALA A 461 18.87 37.36 5.41
N ALA A 462 18.37 37.67 4.21
CA ALA A 462 19.24 37.89 3.05
C ALA A 462 19.92 39.27 3.09
N PRO A 463 21.23 39.36 2.75
CA PRO A 463 21.95 40.63 2.75
C PRO A 463 21.40 41.63 1.71
N PRO A 464 21.55 42.95 1.94
CA PRO A 464 21.18 43.97 0.97
C PRO A 464 21.94 43.75 -0.36
N GLY A 465 21.22 43.58 -1.46
CA GLY A 465 21.79 43.33 -2.80
C GLY A 465 21.77 41.86 -3.27
N ALA A 466 21.58 40.89 -2.35
CA ALA A 466 21.35 39.49 -2.71
C ALA A 466 19.86 39.17 -2.96
N THR A 467 18.97 40.11 -2.62
CA THR A 467 17.51 39.94 -2.60
C THR A 467 16.93 39.58 -3.97
N VAL A 468 17.45 40.16 -5.06
CA VAL A 468 16.98 39.85 -6.44
C VAL A 468 17.26 38.39 -6.81
N ARG A 469 18.43 37.85 -6.44
CA ARG A 469 18.80 36.44 -6.68
C ARG A 469 18.04 35.47 -5.77
N VAL A 470 17.86 35.83 -4.50
CA VAL A 470 17.06 35.02 -3.57
C VAL A 470 15.62 34.93 -4.05
N VAL A 471 15.01 36.04 -4.48
CA VAL A 471 13.64 36.08 -5.01
C VAL A 471 13.48 35.21 -6.26
N SER A 472 14.49 35.13 -7.13
CA SER A 472 14.42 34.25 -8.28
C SER A 472 14.51 32.75 -7.94
N ASP A 473 15.29 32.38 -6.93
CA ASP A 473 15.38 30.96 -6.51
C ASP A 473 14.18 30.52 -5.67
N LEU A 474 13.44 31.44 -5.06
CA LEU A 474 12.22 31.14 -4.31
C LEU A 474 11.16 30.45 -5.17
N VAL A 475 11.23 30.59 -6.48
CA VAL A 475 10.28 29.98 -7.41
C VAL A 475 10.37 28.45 -7.41
N TRP A 476 11.52 27.88 -7.01
CA TRP A 476 11.71 26.44 -6.85
C TRP A 476 11.00 25.88 -5.61
N VAL A 477 10.74 26.73 -4.61
CA VAL A 477 10.08 26.35 -3.35
C VAL A 477 8.63 25.90 -3.58
N PRO A 478 7.73 26.70 -4.20
CA PRO A 478 6.38 26.23 -4.50
C PRO A 478 6.39 25.07 -5.51
N ALA A 479 7.35 25.03 -6.43
CA ALA A 479 7.49 23.92 -7.39
C ALA A 479 7.77 22.58 -6.70
N ALA A 480 8.74 22.58 -5.79
CA ALA A 480 9.10 21.43 -4.97
C ALA A 480 7.94 20.99 -4.07
N TYR A 481 7.28 21.94 -3.41
CA TYR A 481 6.11 21.66 -2.59
C TYR A 481 4.97 21.03 -3.40
N LEU A 482 4.59 21.63 -4.52
CA LEU A 482 3.52 21.13 -5.39
C LEU A 482 3.88 19.76 -6.00
N GLY A 483 5.13 19.58 -6.42
CA GLY A 483 5.66 18.30 -6.92
C GLY A 483 5.52 17.18 -5.89
N ALA A 484 6.02 17.40 -4.67
CA ALA A 484 5.91 16.42 -3.60
C ALA A 484 4.46 16.17 -3.17
N HIS A 485 3.62 17.20 -3.14
CA HIS A 485 2.19 17.09 -2.77
C HIS A 485 1.37 16.31 -3.79
N LEU A 486 1.62 16.55 -5.09
CA LEU A 486 0.98 15.78 -6.16
C LEU A 486 1.49 14.33 -6.18
N LEU A 487 2.79 14.11 -6.00
CA LEU A 487 3.36 12.77 -5.87
C LEU A 487 2.76 12.00 -4.70
N ALA A 488 2.65 12.63 -3.51
CA ALA A 488 2.03 12.01 -2.34
C ALA A 488 0.56 11.62 -2.60
N ARG A 489 -0.21 12.48 -3.29
CA ARG A 489 -1.59 12.18 -3.69
C ARG A 489 -1.67 11.04 -4.70
N SER A 490 -0.83 11.04 -5.72
CA SER A 490 -0.80 9.96 -6.72
C SER A 490 -0.38 8.63 -6.10
N LEU A 491 0.57 8.63 -5.17
CA LEU A 491 0.95 7.43 -4.41
C LEU A 491 -0.17 6.95 -3.48
N ALA A 492 -0.95 7.86 -2.87
CA ALA A 492 -2.10 7.48 -2.06
C ALA A 492 -3.22 6.84 -2.91
N GLN A 493 -3.50 7.39 -4.09
CA GLN A 493 -4.44 6.78 -5.05
C GLN A 493 -3.95 5.40 -5.50
N PHE A 494 -2.65 5.29 -5.80
CA PHE A 494 -2.04 4.03 -6.17
C PHE A 494 -2.11 2.99 -5.04
N ALA A 495 -1.84 3.39 -3.79
CA ALA A 495 -1.98 2.53 -2.63
C ALA A 495 -3.43 2.07 -2.42
N GLY A 496 -4.43 2.91 -2.76
CA GLY A 496 -5.83 2.53 -2.81
C GLY A 496 -6.10 1.42 -3.84
N GLN A 497 -5.61 1.58 -5.07
CA GLN A 497 -5.71 0.56 -6.12
C GLN A 497 -5.05 -0.77 -5.73
N LEU A 498 -3.85 -0.71 -5.14
CA LEU A 498 -3.16 -1.90 -4.62
C LEU A 498 -3.97 -2.61 -3.54
N SER A 499 -4.59 -1.85 -2.65
CA SER A 499 -5.44 -2.40 -1.59
C SER A 499 -6.66 -3.12 -2.19
N GLU A 500 -7.28 -2.54 -3.22
CA GLU A 500 -8.40 -3.16 -3.94
C GLU A 500 -8.00 -4.44 -4.68
N GLU A 501 -6.86 -4.42 -5.38
CA GLU A 501 -6.31 -5.59 -6.09
C GLU A 501 -6.04 -6.74 -5.12
N PHE A 502 -5.35 -6.48 -4.01
CA PHE A 502 -5.07 -7.51 -3.02
C PHE A 502 -6.34 -8.05 -2.35
N VAL A 503 -7.35 -7.19 -2.10
CA VAL A 503 -8.65 -7.63 -1.58
C VAL A 503 -9.36 -8.53 -2.59
N HIS A 504 -9.28 -8.23 -3.88
CA HIS A 504 -9.87 -9.05 -4.92
C HIS A 504 -9.18 -10.41 -5.04
N GLU A 505 -7.84 -10.43 -5.03
CA GLU A 505 -7.04 -11.68 -5.04
C GLU A 505 -7.39 -12.58 -3.84
N CYS A 506 -7.44 -12.01 -2.63
CA CYS A 506 -7.80 -12.77 -1.43
C CYS A 506 -9.27 -13.21 -1.43
N GLY A 507 -10.19 -12.37 -1.91
CA GLY A 507 -11.59 -12.75 -2.09
C GLY A 507 -11.77 -13.94 -3.04
N ALA A 508 -11.07 -13.93 -4.18
CA ALA A 508 -11.10 -15.04 -5.13
C ALA A 508 -10.51 -16.32 -4.54
N ALA A 509 -9.36 -16.22 -3.84
CA ALA A 509 -8.71 -17.38 -3.22
C ALA A 509 -9.56 -18.00 -2.11
N THR A 510 -10.16 -17.18 -1.24
CA THR A 510 -11.05 -17.65 -0.16
C THR A 510 -12.32 -18.31 -0.70
N ASP A 511 -12.95 -17.72 -1.71
CA ASP A 511 -14.13 -18.31 -2.36
C ASP A 511 -13.78 -19.64 -3.05
N GLN A 512 -12.63 -19.73 -3.72
CA GLN A 512 -12.15 -20.97 -4.33
C GLN A 512 -11.87 -22.06 -3.28
N ALA A 513 -11.16 -21.70 -2.20
CA ALA A 513 -10.79 -22.64 -1.13
C ALA A 513 -12.03 -23.20 -0.41
N ARG A 514 -13.04 -22.37 -0.19
CA ARG A 514 -14.33 -22.79 0.36
C ARG A 514 -15.05 -23.78 -0.55
N ARG A 515 -15.17 -23.49 -1.85
CA ARG A 515 -15.81 -24.38 -2.83
C ARG A 515 -15.08 -25.71 -2.94
N HIS A 516 -13.75 -25.67 -3.06
CA HIS A 516 -12.94 -26.88 -3.14
C HIS A 516 -13.12 -27.75 -1.88
N SER A 517 -13.18 -27.12 -0.70
CA SER A 517 -13.41 -27.81 0.56
C SER A 517 -14.81 -28.41 0.66
N GLN A 518 -15.86 -27.71 0.20
CA GLN A 518 -17.22 -28.25 0.09
C GLN A 518 -17.25 -29.49 -0.82
N ASP A 519 -16.64 -29.41 -2.00
CA ASP A 519 -16.58 -30.53 -2.95
C ASP A 519 -15.80 -31.73 -2.40
N ARG A 520 -14.76 -31.48 -1.60
CA ARG A 520 -13.97 -32.54 -0.95
C ARG A 520 -14.81 -33.24 0.12
N GLU A 521 -15.53 -32.48 0.92
CA GLU A 521 -16.41 -33.01 1.97
C GLU A 521 -17.60 -33.75 1.38
N MET A 522 -18.15 -33.26 0.27
CA MET A 522 -19.20 -33.96 -0.48
C MET A 522 -18.69 -35.31 -1.01
N ARG A 523 -17.51 -35.34 -1.65
CA ARG A 523 -16.91 -36.60 -2.11
C ARG A 523 -16.66 -37.59 -0.98
N TYR A 524 -16.29 -37.11 0.21
CA TYR A 524 -16.17 -37.98 1.38
C TYR A 524 -17.51 -38.61 1.77
N LEU A 525 -18.59 -37.83 1.85
CA LEU A 525 -19.92 -38.36 2.18
C LEU A 525 -20.46 -39.33 1.11
N GLU A 526 -20.20 -39.06 -0.18
CA GLU A 526 -20.53 -39.99 -1.27
C GLU A 526 -19.78 -41.32 -1.14
N ALA A 527 -18.50 -41.29 -0.75
CA ALA A 527 -17.71 -42.50 -0.50
C ALA A 527 -18.21 -43.28 0.73
N VAL A 528 -18.58 -42.59 1.81
CA VAL A 528 -19.18 -43.22 3.01
C VAL A 528 -20.53 -43.85 2.66
N LEU A 529 -21.36 -43.16 1.87
CA LEU A 529 -22.64 -43.69 1.40
C LEU A 529 -22.43 -44.97 0.57
N ALA A 530 -21.50 -44.96 -0.38
CA ALA A 530 -21.18 -46.14 -1.19
C ALA A 530 -20.74 -47.33 -0.32
N GLN A 531 -19.86 -47.09 0.65
CA GLN A 531 -19.48 -48.11 1.63
C GLN A 531 -20.68 -48.61 2.44
N GLY A 532 -21.60 -47.71 2.84
CA GLY A 532 -22.85 -48.09 3.50
C GLY A 532 -23.74 -49.01 2.66
N VAL A 533 -23.83 -48.75 1.34
CA VAL A 533 -24.56 -49.59 0.39
C VAL A 533 -23.92 -50.97 0.25
N ASP A 534 -22.60 -51.04 0.12
CA ASP A 534 -21.87 -52.31 0.04
C ASP A 534 -22.06 -53.15 1.32
N LEU A 535 -22.03 -52.48 2.50
CA LEU A 535 -22.29 -53.12 3.78
C LEU A 535 -23.73 -53.62 3.91
N ALA A 536 -24.71 -52.86 3.43
CA ALA A 536 -26.11 -53.29 3.42
C ALA A 536 -26.33 -54.52 2.54
N ALA A 537 -25.63 -54.62 1.40
CA ALA A 537 -25.69 -55.78 0.52
C ALA A 537 -25.18 -57.08 1.20
N SER A 538 -24.22 -56.94 2.12
CA SER A 538 -23.65 -58.05 2.90
C SER A 538 -24.47 -58.45 4.13
N ALA A 539 -25.48 -57.66 4.51
CA ALA A 539 -26.32 -57.92 5.66
C ALA A 539 -27.33 -59.07 5.39
N PRO A 540 -27.71 -59.85 6.41
CA PRO A 540 -28.71 -60.91 6.27
C PRO A 540 -30.06 -60.35 5.77
N VAL A 541 -30.71 -61.10 4.88
CA VAL A 541 -31.99 -60.70 4.27
C VAL A 541 -33.07 -60.62 5.34
N GLY A 542 -33.79 -59.50 5.39
CA GLY A 542 -34.88 -59.25 6.33
C GLY A 542 -35.26 -57.77 6.43
N ALA A 543 -36.25 -57.46 7.28
CA ALA A 543 -36.84 -56.12 7.39
C ALA A 543 -35.82 -55.00 7.71
N VAL A 544 -34.73 -55.33 8.41
CA VAL A 544 -33.65 -54.38 8.73
C VAL A 544 -32.88 -53.98 7.48
N ARG A 545 -32.53 -54.94 6.61
CA ARG A 545 -31.83 -54.67 5.35
C ARG A 545 -32.68 -53.81 4.41
N GLU A 546 -33.95 -54.17 4.21
CA GLU A 546 -34.88 -53.41 3.36
C GLU A 546 -35.14 -51.98 3.90
N GLY A 547 -35.12 -51.80 5.22
CA GLY A 547 -35.18 -50.48 5.87
C GLY A 547 -33.93 -49.64 5.59
N VAL A 548 -32.75 -50.23 5.76
CA VAL A 548 -31.47 -49.56 5.51
C VAL A 548 -31.30 -49.20 4.02
N GLU A 549 -31.62 -50.10 3.09
CA GLU A 549 -31.51 -49.83 1.65
C GLU A 549 -32.40 -48.65 1.22
N ARG A 550 -33.63 -48.56 1.76
CA ARG A 550 -34.52 -47.42 1.53
C ARG A 550 -33.97 -46.12 2.10
N ASP A 551 -33.40 -46.15 3.30
CA ASP A 551 -32.82 -44.96 3.94
C ASP A 551 -31.57 -44.49 3.17
N LEU A 552 -30.67 -45.41 2.77
CA LEU A 552 -29.51 -45.08 1.94
C LEU A 552 -29.91 -44.49 0.58
N HIS A 553 -30.98 -45.01 -0.05
CA HIS A 553 -31.50 -44.43 -1.29
C HIS A 553 -32.04 -43.01 -1.09
N ARG A 554 -32.76 -42.76 0.01
CA ARG A 554 -33.24 -41.40 0.37
C ARG A 554 -32.08 -40.45 0.62
N ILE A 555 -31.06 -40.89 1.37
CA ILE A 555 -29.85 -40.11 1.66
C ILE A 555 -29.12 -39.80 0.35
N SER A 556 -29.00 -40.75 -0.57
CA SER A 556 -28.42 -40.54 -1.91
C SER A 556 -29.12 -39.43 -2.68
N GLN A 557 -30.46 -39.45 -2.72
CA GLN A 557 -31.25 -38.39 -3.36
C GLN A 557 -31.04 -37.03 -2.68
N GLY A 558 -30.99 -37.00 -1.34
CA GLY A 558 -30.70 -35.80 -0.57
C GLY A 558 -29.31 -35.23 -0.84
N LEU A 559 -28.28 -36.08 -0.92
CA LEU A 559 -26.91 -35.67 -1.26
C LEU A 559 -26.82 -35.13 -2.70
N HIS A 560 -27.53 -35.73 -3.66
CA HIS A 560 -27.62 -35.21 -5.02
C HIS A 560 -28.30 -33.84 -5.08
N ALA A 561 -29.38 -33.62 -4.32
CA ALA A 561 -30.05 -32.33 -4.21
C ALA A 561 -29.12 -31.28 -3.56
N LEU A 562 -28.40 -31.65 -2.50
CA LEU A 562 -27.43 -30.80 -1.83
C LEU A 562 -26.32 -30.38 -2.80
N ARG A 563 -25.79 -31.30 -3.60
CA ARG A 563 -24.77 -31.04 -4.62
C ARG A 563 -25.28 -30.10 -5.72
N GLY A 564 -26.54 -30.22 -6.12
CA GLY A 564 -27.19 -29.29 -7.04
C GLY A 564 -27.39 -27.88 -6.47
N ALA A 565 -27.49 -27.74 -5.14
CA ALA A 565 -27.61 -26.47 -4.44
C ALA A 565 -26.27 -25.80 -4.09
N VAL A 566 -25.13 -26.48 -4.31
CA VAL A 566 -23.79 -25.88 -4.19
C VAL A 566 -23.48 -25.11 -5.48
N PRO A 567 -23.26 -23.79 -5.43
CA PRO A 567 -22.96 -23.00 -6.63
C PRO A 567 -21.57 -23.38 -7.16
N GLY A 568 -21.53 -24.21 -8.22
CA GLY A 568 -20.27 -24.67 -8.83
C GLY A 568 -20.40 -25.82 -9.84
N GLY A 569 -21.49 -26.59 -9.81
CA GLY A 569 -21.66 -27.79 -10.65
C GLY A 569 -21.83 -27.55 -12.16
N GLU A 570 -22.22 -26.34 -12.60
CA GLU A 570 -22.54 -26.09 -14.02
C GLU A 570 -21.33 -25.75 -14.91
N TYR A 571 -20.18 -25.38 -14.35
CA TYR A 571 -19.00 -25.05 -15.17
C TYR A 571 -18.12 -26.26 -15.52
N ALA A 572 -18.19 -27.36 -14.77
CA ALA A 572 -17.45 -28.58 -15.09
C ALA A 572 -18.07 -29.40 -16.25
N ARG A 573 -19.31 -29.08 -16.68
CA ARG A 573 -19.96 -29.73 -17.84
C ARG A 573 -19.81 -28.97 -19.17
N ARG A 574 -19.22 -27.77 -19.18
CA ARG A 574 -19.04 -26.95 -20.40
C ARG A 574 -17.57 -26.67 -20.78
N GLY A 575 -16.61 -27.33 -20.13
CA GLY A 575 -15.18 -27.21 -20.43
C GLY A 575 -14.54 -28.52 -20.88
N GLY A 576 -15.21 -29.25 -21.78
CA GLY A 576 -14.62 -30.34 -22.55
C GLY A 576 -14.19 -29.84 -23.92
#